data_AF-A0A1I6HXR4-F1
#
_entry.id   AF-A0A1I6HXR4-F1
#
_cell.length_a   1.000
_cell.length_b   1.000
_cell.length_c   1.000
_cell.angle_alpha   90.00
_cell.angle_beta   90.00
_cell.angle_gamma   90.00
#
_symmetry.space_group_name_H-M   'P 1'
#
loop_
_entity.id
_entity.type
_entity.pdbx_description
1 polymer ?
#
loop_
_entity_poly.entity_id
_entity_poly.type
_entity_poly.pdbx_seq_one_letter_code
_entity_poly.pdbx_strand_id
1 'polypeptide(L)'
;MENKHPTQTPETDVEVIILRCPDRLQFDAVPLQRLFAAKPANEAEAIICRVLEDLAQRLDVLQNGFNAGNLAMMLKPCRKIRLIAEQIGLTEFAIAADHVQTCLRQADATALAATMARLERAFDVAVAEVWKFRQS
;
A
#
# COMPACT_ATOMS: atom_id res chain seq x y z
N MET A 1 63.11 13.19 -14.49
CA MET A 1 63.07 11.72 -14.36
C MET A 1 62.53 11.44 -12.97
N GLU A 2 61.20 11.39 -12.82
CA GLU A 2 60.42 10.13 -12.70
C GLU A 2 60.75 9.43 -11.36
N ASN A 3 59.83 9.29 -10.40
CA ASN A 3 58.58 8.55 -10.56
C ASN A 3 57.47 9.00 -9.59
N LYS A 4 56.26 9.14 -10.18
CA LYS A 4 54.97 9.20 -9.50
C LYS A 4 54.59 7.82 -8.96
N HIS A 5 54.11 7.76 -7.71
CA HIS A 5 52.96 6.93 -7.35
C HIS A 5 52.26 7.58 -6.14
N PRO A 6 50.91 7.62 -6.13
CA PRO A 6 50.23 6.45 -5.61
C PRO A 6 49.06 5.99 -6.48
N THR A 7 49.11 4.70 -6.78
CA THR A 7 48.06 3.70 -6.78
C THR A 7 46.65 4.26 -6.95
N GLN A 8 46.20 4.28 -8.20
CA GLN A 8 44.79 4.39 -8.55
C GLN A 8 44.06 3.22 -7.90
N THR A 9 43.19 3.51 -6.93
CA THR A 9 42.13 2.60 -6.51
C THR A 9 41.26 2.29 -7.72
N PRO A 10 40.95 1.02 -8.03
CA PRO A 10 39.98 0.71 -9.07
C PRO A 10 38.60 1.14 -8.57
N GLU A 11 38.17 2.33 -8.98
CA GLU A 11 36.78 2.75 -8.87
C GLU A 11 35.98 1.78 -9.73
N THR A 12 35.39 0.80 -9.07
CA THR A 12 34.51 -0.17 -9.72
C THR A 12 33.23 0.58 -9.99
N ASP A 13 33.03 0.96 -11.25
CA ASP A 13 31.82 1.64 -11.72
C ASP A 13 30.66 0.65 -11.61
N VAL A 14 30.03 0.62 -10.43
CA VAL A 14 28.88 -0.25 -10.18
C VAL A 14 27.69 0.37 -10.91
N GLU A 15 27.38 -0.16 -12.09
CA GLU A 15 26.20 0.22 -12.84
C GLU A 15 24.95 -0.17 -12.03
N VAL A 16 24.37 0.81 -11.33
CA VAL A 16 23.13 0.65 -10.58
C VAL A 16 21.97 0.67 -11.56
N ILE A 17 21.52 -0.51 -11.95
CA ILE A 17 20.31 -0.67 -12.76
C ILE A 17 19.11 -0.56 -11.83
N ILE A 18 18.39 0.56 -11.91
CA ILE A 18 17.12 0.71 -11.20
C ILE A 18 16.08 -0.15 -11.89
N LEU A 19 15.74 -1.28 -11.27
CA LEU A 19 14.64 -2.12 -11.72
C LEU A 19 13.32 -1.38 -11.43
N ARG A 20 12.74 -0.78 -12.47
CA ARG A 20 11.38 -0.22 -12.38
C ARG A 20 10.41 -1.40 -12.35
N CYS A 21 9.86 -1.69 -11.18
CA CYS A 21 8.68 -2.53 -11.06
C CYS A 21 7.47 -1.60 -11.20
N PRO A 22 6.84 -1.46 -12.39
CA PRO A 22 5.61 -0.72 -12.48
C PRO A 22 4.58 -1.42 -11.59
N ASP A 23 4.15 -0.73 -10.54
CA ASP A 23 3.09 -1.17 -9.64
C ASP A 23 1.77 -1.19 -10.43
N ARG A 24 1.59 -2.20 -11.28
CA ARG A 24 0.32 -2.51 -11.92
C ARG A 24 -0.49 -3.28 -10.89
N LEU A 25 -0.88 -2.57 -9.84
CA LEU A 25 -1.61 -3.11 -8.71
C LEU A 25 -3.02 -3.49 -9.17
N GLN A 26 -3.46 -4.70 -8.83
CA GLN A 26 -4.82 -5.18 -9.07
C GLN A 26 -5.85 -4.25 -8.42
N PHE A 27 -6.77 -3.77 -9.26
CA PHE A 27 -7.89 -2.91 -8.90
C PHE A 27 -9.12 -3.37 -9.69
N ASP A 28 -10.21 -3.65 -8.99
CA ASP A 28 -11.50 -3.99 -9.60
C ASP A 28 -12.40 -2.74 -9.62
N ALA A 29 -12.62 -2.17 -10.80
CA ALA A 29 -13.46 -1.00 -10.95
C ALA A 29 -14.96 -1.30 -10.82
N VAL A 30 -15.40 -2.57 -10.87
CA VAL A 30 -16.81 -2.93 -10.94
C VAL A 30 -17.63 -2.43 -9.74
N PRO A 31 -17.20 -2.58 -8.48
CA PRO A 31 -17.93 -2.03 -7.33
C PRO A 31 -18.09 -0.51 -7.41
N LEU A 32 -17.03 0.18 -7.85
CA LEU A 32 -17.04 1.63 -8.01
C LEU A 32 -17.99 2.06 -9.13
N GLN A 33 -17.93 1.41 -10.30
CA GLN A 33 -18.86 1.64 -11.41
C GLN A 33 -20.32 1.45 -10.98
N ARG A 34 -20.63 0.41 -10.21
CA ARG A 34 -21.98 0.17 -9.70
C ARG A 34 -22.44 1.28 -8.75
N LEU A 35 -21.55 1.80 -7.90
CA LEU A 35 -21.87 2.91 -7.01
C LEU A 35 -22.24 4.17 -7.80
N PHE A 36 -21.43 4.52 -8.79
CA PHE A 36 -21.65 5.70 -9.65
C PHE A 36 -22.85 5.52 -10.60
N ALA A 37 -23.21 4.29 -10.96
CA ALA A 37 -24.44 4.01 -11.71
C ALA A 37 -25.71 4.09 -10.84
N ALA A 38 -25.61 3.79 -9.54
CA ALA A 38 -26.75 3.73 -8.64
C ALA A 38 -27.07 5.07 -7.94
N LYS A 39 -26.15 6.04 -7.97
CA LYS A 39 -26.26 7.29 -7.20
C LYS A 39 -25.84 8.51 -8.03
N PRO A 40 -26.36 9.71 -7.73
CA PRO A 40 -25.81 10.95 -8.26
C PRO A 40 -24.30 11.05 -8.00
N ALA A 41 -23.55 11.60 -8.95
CA ALA A 41 -22.09 11.63 -8.89
C ALA A 41 -21.55 12.27 -7.60
N ASN A 42 -22.15 13.39 -7.15
CA ASN A 42 -21.77 14.06 -5.90
C ASN A 42 -21.98 13.18 -4.65
N GLU A 43 -23.05 12.37 -4.62
CA GLU A 43 -23.32 11.45 -3.51
C GLU A 43 -22.35 10.26 -3.54
N ALA A 44 -22.10 9.68 -4.71
CA ALA A 44 -21.11 8.62 -4.88
C ALA A 44 -19.70 9.08 -4.47
N GLU A 45 -19.29 10.29 -4.87
CA GLU A 45 -18.03 10.90 -4.48
C GLU A 45 -17.92 11.07 -2.96
N ALA A 46 -18.94 11.64 -2.31
CA ALA A 46 -18.95 11.83 -0.87
C ALA A 46 -18.82 10.49 -0.12
N ILE A 47 -19.47 9.43 -0.61
CA ILE A 47 -19.35 8.08 -0.05
C ILE A 47 -17.92 7.58 -0.17
N ILE A 48 -17.30 7.70 -1.35
CA ILE A 48 -15.95 7.20 -1.59
C ILE A 48 -14.89 7.98 -0.81
N CYS A 49 -14.99 9.30 -0.73
CA CYS A 49 -14.10 10.10 0.13
C CYS A 49 -14.17 9.60 1.58
N ARG A 50 -15.38 9.40 2.12
CA ARG A 50 -15.55 8.90 3.50
C ARG A 50 -14.99 7.49 3.70
N VAL A 51 -15.12 6.62 2.70
CA VAL A 51 -14.54 5.27 2.76
C VAL A 51 -13.00 5.34 2.77
N LEU A 52 -12.40 6.15 1.90
CA LEU A 52 -10.96 6.33 1.86
C LEU A 52 -10.43 6.97 3.16
N GLU A 53 -11.15 7.91 3.74
CA GLU A 53 -10.84 8.49 5.05
C GLU A 53 -10.87 7.44 6.18
N ASP A 54 -11.90 6.58 6.22
CA ASP A 54 -11.97 5.49 7.21
C ASP A 54 -10.83 4.48 7.02
N LEU A 55 -10.45 4.18 5.77
CA LEU A 55 -9.31 3.32 5.46
C LEU A 55 -7.98 3.97 5.90
N ALA A 56 -7.77 5.25 5.60
CA ALA A 56 -6.58 6.00 6.02
C ALA A 56 -6.44 6.00 7.55
N GLN A 57 -7.53 6.31 8.27
CA GLN A 57 -7.51 6.31 9.73
C GLN A 57 -7.16 4.94 10.31
N ARG A 58 -7.61 3.85 9.68
CA ARG A 58 -7.26 2.49 10.12
C ARG A 58 -5.81 2.14 9.81
N LEU A 59 -5.28 2.64 8.69
CA LEU A 59 -3.87 2.46 8.32
C LEU A 59 -2.98 3.18 9.34
N ASP A 60 -3.35 4.38 9.78
CA ASP A 60 -2.65 5.10 10.86
C ASP A 60 -2.63 4.31 12.17
N VAL A 61 -3.76 3.71 12.55
CA VAL A 61 -3.82 2.87 13.76
C VAL A 61 -2.91 1.65 13.61
N LEU A 62 -2.85 1.04 12.43
CA LEU A 62 -1.94 -0.06 12.13
C LEU A 62 -0.48 0.37 12.25
N GLN A 63 -0.13 1.52 11.67
CA GLN A 63 1.22 2.05 11.68
C GLN A 63 1.69 2.35 13.10
N ASN A 64 0.82 2.98 13.90
CA ASN A 64 1.09 3.25 15.30
C ASN A 64 1.29 1.96 16.09
N GLY A 65 0.48 0.93 15.84
CA GLY A 65 0.64 -0.38 16.48
C GLY A 65 1.95 -1.09 16.08
N PHE A 66 2.32 -1.00 14.80
CA PHE A 66 3.58 -1.54 14.29
C PHE A 66 4.79 -0.86 14.94
N ASN A 67 4.80 0.47 14.96
CA ASN A 67 5.86 1.28 15.56
C ASN A 67 5.98 1.07 17.09
N ALA A 68 4.85 0.82 17.77
CA ALA A 68 4.81 0.54 19.20
C ALA A 68 5.11 -0.94 19.54
N GLY A 69 5.29 -1.81 18.55
CA GLY A 69 5.45 -3.26 18.75
C GLY A 69 4.21 -3.96 19.32
N ASN A 70 3.05 -3.31 19.30
CA ASN A 70 1.81 -3.84 19.87
C ASN A 70 1.00 -4.58 18.81
N LEU A 71 1.46 -5.79 18.47
CA LEU A 71 0.87 -6.62 17.40
C LEU A 71 -0.60 -6.99 17.66
N ALA A 72 -1.00 -7.10 18.93
CA ALA A 72 -2.37 -7.43 19.30
C ALA A 72 -3.36 -6.33 18.87
N MET A 73 -2.96 -5.06 18.93
CA MET A 73 -3.82 -3.94 18.53
C MET A 73 -4.01 -3.85 17.02
N MET A 74 -3.13 -4.48 16.24
CA MET A 74 -3.11 -4.42 14.77
C MET A 74 -4.13 -5.36 14.10
N LEU A 75 -4.50 -6.47 14.75
CA LEU A 75 -5.35 -7.50 14.14
C LEU A 75 -6.74 -6.99 13.72
N LYS A 76 -7.37 -6.18 14.58
CA LYS A 76 -8.71 -5.63 14.34
C LYS A 76 -8.75 -4.62 13.19
N PRO A 77 -7.91 -3.55 13.15
CA PRO A 77 -7.89 -2.62 12.03
C PRO A 77 -7.49 -3.30 10.72
N CYS A 78 -6.54 -4.23 10.75
CA CYS A 78 -6.12 -5.02 9.59
C CYS A 78 -7.28 -5.79 8.93
N ARG A 79 -8.04 -6.56 9.73
CA ARG A 79 -9.22 -7.27 9.23
C ARG A 79 -10.27 -6.32 8.65
N LYS A 80 -10.44 -5.14 9.25
CA LYS A 80 -11.41 -4.15 8.78
C LYS A 80 -10.99 -3.51 7.45
N ILE A 81 -9.71 -3.15 7.31
CA ILE A 81 -9.17 -2.68 6.04
C ILE A 81 -9.43 -3.68 4.93
N ARG A 82 -9.10 -4.96 5.14
CA ARG A 82 -9.33 -6.01 4.14
C ARG A 82 -10.78 -6.03 3.65
N LEU A 83 -11.73 -6.09 4.59
CA LEU A 83 -13.15 -6.18 4.26
C LEU A 83 -13.68 -4.95 3.52
N ILE A 84 -13.26 -3.74 3.91
CA ILE A 84 -13.71 -2.50 3.28
C ILE A 84 -13.06 -2.35 1.89
N ALA A 85 -11.76 -2.64 1.79
CA ALA A 85 -11.02 -2.63 0.53
C ALA A 85 -11.64 -3.57 -0.51
N GLU A 86 -12.03 -4.78 -0.11
CA GLU A 86 -12.76 -5.73 -0.97
C GLU A 86 -14.10 -5.17 -1.47
N GLN A 87 -14.83 -4.45 -0.63
CA GLN A 87 -16.16 -3.90 -0.99
C GLN A 87 -16.10 -2.82 -2.07
N ILE A 88 -15.01 -2.07 -2.14
CA ILE A 88 -14.82 -0.99 -3.12
C ILE A 88 -13.83 -1.36 -4.24
N GLY A 89 -13.36 -2.61 -4.28
CA GLY A 89 -12.52 -3.13 -5.37
C GLY A 89 -11.03 -2.78 -5.27
N LEU A 90 -10.54 -2.40 -4.08
CA LEU A 90 -9.12 -2.15 -3.82
C LEU A 90 -8.38 -3.48 -3.59
N THR A 91 -8.30 -4.32 -4.62
CA THR A 91 -7.87 -5.73 -4.52
C THR A 91 -6.47 -5.88 -3.93
N GLU A 92 -5.46 -5.16 -4.41
CA GLU A 92 -4.11 -5.26 -3.83
C GLU A 92 -4.04 -4.78 -2.38
N PHE A 93 -4.80 -3.75 -2.04
CA PHE A 93 -4.84 -3.24 -0.67
C PHE A 93 -5.45 -4.28 0.28
N ALA A 94 -6.50 -4.98 -0.16
CA ALA A 94 -7.07 -6.10 0.58
C ALA A 94 -6.10 -7.28 0.72
N ILE A 95 -5.41 -7.66 -0.36
CA ILE A 95 -4.41 -8.74 -0.36
C ILE A 95 -3.25 -8.40 0.59
N ALA A 96 -2.71 -7.18 0.51
CA ALA A 96 -1.65 -6.73 1.40
C ALA A 96 -2.10 -6.74 2.87
N ALA A 97 -3.34 -6.37 3.16
CA ALA A 97 -3.89 -6.43 4.51
C ALA A 97 -3.98 -7.88 5.00
N ASP A 98 -4.41 -8.83 4.16
CA ASP A 98 -4.43 -10.24 4.53
C ASP A 98 -3.02 -10.80 4.82
N HIS A 99 -2.01 -10.39 4.04
CA HIS A 99 -0.61 -10.73 4.30
C HIS A 99 -0.14 -10.19 5.65
N VAL A 100 -0.41 -8.92 5.97
CA VAL A 100 -0.11 -8.34 7.30
C VAL A 100 -0.79 -9.16 8.40
N GLN A 101 -2.07 -9.53 8.22
CA GLN A 101 -2.80 -10.33 9.20
C GLN A 101 -2.17 -11.71 9.41
N THR A 102 -1.63 -12.31 8.35
CA THR A 102 -0.92 -13.60 8.39
C THR A 102 0.42 -13.49 9.11
N CYS A 103 1.23 -12.47 8.79
CA CYS A 103 2.50 -12.21 9.46
C CYS A 103 2.32 -11.92 10.96
N LEU A 104 1.25 -11.17 11.33
CA LEU A 104 0.90 -10.93 12.73
C LEU A 104 0.61 -12.23 13.50
N ARG A 105 -0.05 -13.20 12.86
CA ARG A 105 -0.33 -14.52 13.48
C ARG A 105 0.93 -15.39 13.59
N GLN A 106 1.85 -15.25 12.65
CA GLN A 106 3.10 -16.01 12.61
C GLN A 106 4.21 -15.40 13.48
N ALA A 107 4.01 -14.18 13.98
CA ALA A 107 4.99 -13.41 14.74
C ALA A 107 6.34 -13.21 14.00
N ASP A 108 6.29 -13.14 12.66
CA ASP A 108 7.46 -12.87 11.81
C ASP A 108 7.62 -11.35 11.63
N ALA A 109 8.56 -10.76 12.37
CA ALA A 109 8.80 -9.31 12.36
C ALA A 109 9.32 -8.81 11.01
N THR A 110 10.13 -9.60 10.31
CA THR A 110 10.71 -9.22 9.01
C THR A 110 9.64 -9.25 7.93
N ALA A 111 8.86 -10.32 7.87
CA ALA A 111 7.74 -10.41 6.95
C ALA A 111 6.66 -9.36 7.25
N LEU A 112 6.44 -9.04 8.54
CA LEU A 112 5.50 -7.99 8.93
C LEU A 112 5.96 -6.61 8.42
N ALA A 113 7.23 -6.25 8.58
CA ALA A 113 7.75 -4.98 8.08
C ALA A 113 7.60 -4.86 6.56
N ALA A 114 7.93 -5.92 5.83
CA ALA A 114 7.79 -5.96 4.38
C ALA A 114 6.32 -5.85 3.92
N THR A 115 5.40 -6.52 4.62
CA THR A 115 3.97 -6.49 4.28
C THR A 115 3.29 -5.17 4.67
N MET A 116 3.72 -4.52 5.76
CA MET A 116 3.30 -3.16 6.12
C MET A 116 3.71 -2.14 5.03
N ALA A 117 4.98 -2.14 4.63
CA ALA A 117 5.46 -1.24 3.56
C ALA A 117 4.76 -1.50 2.21
N ARG A 118 4.31 -2.74 1.96
CA ARG A 118 3.48 -3.07 0.79
C ARG A 118 2.06 -2.54 0.93
N LEU A 119 1.47 -2.65 2.13
CA LEU A 119 0.13 -2.16 2.43
C LEU A 119 0.01 -0.65 2.23
N GLU A 120 1.00 0.11 2.73
CA GLU A 120 1.08 1.57 2.56
C GLU A 120 1.12 1.96 1.08
N ARG A 121 2.04 1.37 0.30
CA ARG A 121 2.13 1.62 -1.14
C ARG A 121 0.86 1.24 -1.89
N ALA A 122 0.20 0.15 -1.50
CA ALA A 122 -1.06 -0.26 -2.11
C ALA A 122 -2.19 0.75 -1.83
N PHE A 123 -2.19 1.40 -0.66
CA PHE A 123 -3.13 2.47 -0.35
C PHE A 123 -2.88 3.73 -1.19
N ASP A 124 -1.62 4.16 -1.32
CA ASP A 124 -1.26 5.33 -2.13
C ASP A 124 -1.72 5.17 -3.59
N VAL A 125 -1.48 3.99 -4.16
CA VAL A 125 -1.91 3.69 -5.54
C VAL A 125 -3.43 3.54 -5.63
N ALA A 126 -4.08 2.93 -4.65
CA ALA A 126 -5.55 2.85 -4.61
C ALA A 126 -6.21 4.24 -4.66
N VAL A 127 -5.71 5.21 -3.88
CA VAL A 127 -6.21 6.58 -3.90
C VAL A 127 -6.01 7.21 -5.28
N ALA A 128 -4.84 7.02 -5.89
CA ALA A 128 -4.55 7.52 -7.23
C ALA A 128 -5.48 6.90 -8.30
N GLU A 129 -5.73 5.59 -8.25
CA GLU A 129 -6.61 4.90 -9.20
C GLU A 129 -8.08 5.33 -9.05
N VAL A 130 -8.58 5.48 -7.83
CA VAL A 130 -9.93 6.01 -7.58
C VAL A 130 -10.07 7.43 -8.14
N TRP A 131 -9.03 8.27 -8.03
CA TRP A 131 -9.06 9.62 -8.60
C TRP A 131 -8.98 9.64 -10.13
N LYS A 132 -8.27 8.69 -10.75
CA LYS A 132 -8.27 8.54 -12.22
C LYS A 132 -9.64 8.10 -12.71
N PHE A 133 -10.29 7.17 -12.01
CA PHE A 133 -11.64 6.72 -12.33
C PHE A 133 -12.67 7.86 -12.32
N ARG A 134 -12.51 8.87 -11.44
CA ARG A 134 -13.37 10.07 -11.42
C ARG A 134 -13.21 10.98 -12.64
N GLN A 135 -12.07 10.91 -13.34
CA GLN A 135 -11.73 11.80 -14.45
C GLN A 135 -11.96 11.17 -15.83
N SER A 136 -12.28 9.87 -15.89
CA SER A 136 -12.57 9.12 -17.12
C SER A 136 -14.05 9.11 -17.45
#